data_AF-A0A9W9ZXT3-F1
#
_entry.id   AF-A0A9W9ZXT3-F1
#
_cell.length_a   1.000
_cell.length_b   1.000
_cell.length_c   1.000
_cell.angle_alpha   90.00
_cell.angle_beta   90.00
_cell.angle_gamma   90.00
#
_symmetry.space_group_name_H-M   'P 1'
#
loop_
_entity.id
_entity.type
_entity.pdbx_description
1 polymer ?
#
loop_
_entity_poly.entity_id
_entity_poly.type
_entity_poly.pdbx_seq_one_letter_code
_entity_poly.pdbx_strand_id
1 'polypeptide(L)'
;MKLSLVLLVTVLMGIEAKHTLNLHDCSEIRDTRCSEDSQCACLSHENSPRHFPLICNYRSKCWEESILDSIQRRLPCYRRIYKHYCLQDADCQCREARLICEDNECVRGEMRALFTD
;
A
#
# COMPACT_ATOMS: atom_id res chain seq x y z
N MET A 1 -60.78 3.57 25.09
CA MET A 1 -59.47 2.93 25.31
C MET A 1 -59.00 2.06 24.12
N LYS A 2 -59.17 2.51 22.87
CA LYS A 2 -58.68 1.78 21.67
C LYS A 2 -57.81 2.63 20.74
N LEU A 3 -57.78 3.95 20.93
CA LEU A 3 -56.94 4.87 20.16
C LEU A 3 -55.45 4.82 20.57
N SER A 4 -55.13 4.46 21.82
CA SER A 4 -53.75 4.45 22.31
C SER A 4 -52.89 3.31 21.77
N LEU A 5 -53.49 2.22 21.27
CA LEU A 5 -52.71 1.08 20.76
C LEU A 5 -52.20 1.31 19.34
N VAL A 6 -52.96 2.04 18.51
CA VAL A 6 -52.61 2.30 17.09
C VAL A 6 -51.43 3.26 16.96
N LEU A 7 -51.31 4.21 17.90
CA LEU A 7 -50.16 5.11 17.98
C LEU A 7 -48.88 4.41 18.44
N LEU A 8 -48.97 3.32 19.22
CA LEU A 8 -47.79 2.59 19.67
C LEU A 8 -47.16 1.74 18.55
N VAL A 9 -47.99 1.20 17.64
CA VAL A 9 -47.52 0.36 16.54
C VAL A 9 -46.85 1.17 15.43
N THR A 10 -47.25 2.44 15.25
CA THR A 10 -46.67 3.32 14.22
C THR A 10 -45.31 3.90 14.62
N VAL A 11 -45.03 4.02 15.93
CA VAL A 11 -43.71 4.47 16.43
C VAL A 11 -42.64 3.37 16.31
N LEU A 12 -43.02 2.08 16.34
CA LEU A 12 -42.08 0.96 16.19
C LEU A 12 -41.68 0.66 14.73
N MET A 13 -42.40 1.20 13.75
CA MET A 13 -42.12 1.00 12.31
C MET A 13 -41.32 2.17 11.71
N GLY A 14 -40.90 3.12 12.55
CA GLY A 14 -40.23 4.36 12.17
C GLY A 14 -38.73 4.19 11.93
N ILE A 15 -38.39 3.80 10.70
CA ILE A 15 -37.16 4.21 10.00
C ILE A 15 -35.87 3.61 10.58
N GLU A 16 -35.65 2.31 10.34
CA GLU A 16 -34.30 1.85 10.02
C GLU A 16 -33.93 2.41 8.63
N ALA A 17 -33.53 3.68 8.59
CA ALA A 17 -32.70 4.14 7.49
C ALA A 17 -31.37 3.42 7.64
N LYS A 18 -31.28 2.21 7.07
CA LYS A 18 -30.00 1.64 6.67
C LYS A 18 -29.43 2.61 5.66
N HIS A 19 -28.71 3.62 6.17
CA HIS A 19 -27.65 4.25 5.42
C HIS A 19 -26.72 3.11 5.03
N THR A 20 -26.95 2.55 3.83
CA THR A 20 -25.91 1.92 3.05
C THR A 20 -24.99 3.08 2.71
N LEU A 21 -24.15 3.44 3.69
CA LEU A 21 -22.91 4.12 3.39
C LEU A 21 -22.27 3.23 2.34
N ASN A 22 -22.26 3.70 1.09
CA ASN A 22 -21.33 3.23 0.07
C ASN A 22 -19.94 3.57 0.62
N LEU A 23 -19.51 2.77 1.60
CA LEU A 23 -18.12 2.61 1.93
C LEU A 23 -17.53 2.11 0.63
N HIS A 24 -16.74 2.95 -0.04
CA HIS A 24 -16.05 2.57 -1.25
C HIS A 24 -15.00 1.55 -0.81
N ASP A 25 -15.44 0.30 -0.69
CA ASP A 25 -14.64 -0.81 -0.26
C ASP A 25 -13.61 -1.04 -1.36
N CYS A 26 -12.34 -1.09 -0.98
CA CYS A 26 -11.24 -1.34 -1.91
C CYS A 26 -11.21 -2.80 -2.38
N SER A 27 -12.33 -3.52 -2.23
CA SER A 27 -12.48 -4.95 -2.53
C SER A 27 -12.25 -5.26 -4.00
N GLU A 28 -12.54 -4.33 -4.90
CA GLU A 28 -12.25 -4.48 -6.34
C GLU A 28 -10.75 -4.48 -6.66
N ILE A 29 -9.96 -3.72 -5.88
CA ILE A 29 -8.50 -3.59 -6.05
C ILE A 29 -7.76 -4.64 -5.21
N ARG A 30 -8.38 -5.16 -4.15
CA ARG A 30 -7.77 -6.16 -3.29
C ARG A 30 -7.50 -7.45 -4.09
N ASP A 31 -6.32 -8.04 -3.87
CA ASP A 31 -5.82 -9.24 -4.55
C ASP A 31 -5.45 -9.06 -6.04
N THR A 32 -5.62 -7.87 -6.63
CA THR A 32 -5.24 -7.64 -8.03
C THR A 32 -3.72 -7.65 -8.20
N ARG A 33 -3.23 -8.10 -9.36
CA ARG A 33 -1.80 -8.06 -9.68
C ARG A 33 -1.32 -6.63 -9.81
N CYS A 34 -0.12 -6.36 -9.30
CA CYS A 34 0.52 -5.06 -9.36
C CYS A 34 2.03 -5.21 -9.58
N SER A 35 2.64 -4.15 -10.06
CA SER A 35 4.08 -3.91 -10.09
C SER A 35 4.45 -2.70 -9.24
N GLU A 36 3.47 -1.87 -8.88
CA GLU A 36 3.68 -0.67 -8.10
C GLU A 36 2.51 -0.23 -7.22
N ASP A 37 2.83 0.47 -6.14
CA ASP A 37 1.86 0.93 -5.13
C ASP A 37 0.81 1.90 -5.71
N SER A 38 1.16 2.67 -6.73
CA SER A 38 0.25 3.55 -7.47
C SER A 38 -0.91 2.78 -8.12
N GLN A 39 -0.71 1.50 -8.48
CA GLN A 39 -1.77 0.64 -9.00
C GLN A 39 -2.73 0.14 -7.91
N CYS A 40 -2.31 0.22 -6.65
CA CYS A 40 -3.12 -0.14 -5.49
C CYS A 40 -3.81 1.07 -4.85
N ALA A 41 -3.75 2.23 -5.52
CA ALA A 41 -4.39 3.45 -5.05
C ALA A 41 -5.90 3.25 -4.94
N CYS A 42 -6.38 3.11 -3.71
CA CYS A 42 -7.80 3.15 -3.41
C CYS A 42 -8.17 4.58 -3.03
N LEU A 43 -9.03 5.22 -3.83
CA LEU A 43 -9.60 6.53 -3.55
C LEU A 43 -10.66 6.41 -2.44
N SER A 44 -10.27 5.95 -1.25
CA SER A 44 -11.14 6.03 -0.10
C SER A 44 -11.02 7.43 0.49
N HIS A 45 -12.17 8.08 0.73
CA HIS A 45 -12.27 9.40 1.35
C HIS A 45 -11.26 9.54 2.51
N GLU A 46 -10.45 10.61 2.49
CA GLU A 46 -9.33 10.90 3.42
C GLU A 46 -9.67 10.83 4.92
N ASN A 47 -10.95 10.70 5.27
CA ASN A 47 -11.46 10.73 6.64
C ASN A 47 -12.06 9.40 7.12
N SER A 48 -11.82 8.27 6.42
CA SER A 48 -12.33 6.98 6.88
C SER A 48 -11.33 6.30 7.83
N PRO A 49 -11.61 6.18 9.14
CA PRO A 49 -10.66 5.71 10.15
C PRO A 49 -10.35 4.20 10.08
N ARG A 50 -10.81 3.49 9.04
CA ARG A 50 -10.69 2.03 8.91
C ARG A 50 -10.09 1.53 7.60
N HIS A 51 -9.63 2.41 6.72
CA HIS A 51 -9.01 1.97 5.46
C HIS A 51 -7.49 2.14 5.56
N PHE A 52 -6.79 1.02 5.68
CA PHE A 52 -5.35 0.96 5.52
C PHE A 52 -5.02 1.14 4.03
N PRO A 53 -4.01 1.96 3.67
CA PRO A 53 -3.59 2.08 2.29
C PRO A 53 -3.14 0.71 1.78
N LEU A 54 -3.68 0.28 0.63
CA LEU A 54 -3.20 -0.92 -0.05
C LEU A 54 -1.86 -0.61 -0.71
N ILE A 55 -0.93 -1.56 -0.63
CA ILE A 55 0.37 -1.48 -1.29
C ILE A 55 0.52 -2.63 -2.27
N CYS A 56 1.48 -2.50 -3.19
CA CYS A 56 1.93 -3.64 -3.96
C CYS A 56 2.90 -4.46 -3.09
N ASN A 57 2.42 -5.59 -2.60
CA ASN A 57 3.18 -6.44 -1.68
C ASN A 57 4.22 -7.30 -2.41
N TYR A 58 5.02 -8.04 -1.64
CA TYR A 58 6.07 -8.94 -2.14
C TYR A 58 5.55 -10.05 -3.08
N ARG A 59 4.25 -10.35 -3.03
CA ARG A 59 3.58 -11.32 -3.92
C ARG A 59 3.08 -10.67 -5.21
N SER A 60 3.43 -9.41 -5.46
CA SER A 60 2.95 -8.62 -6.60
C SER A 60 1.42 -8.52 -6.61
N LYS A 61 0.82 -8.33 -5.42
CA LYS A 61 -0.62 -8.15 -5.25
C LYS A 61 -0.94 -6.91 -4.41
N CYS A 62 -2.05 -6.27 -4.73
CA CYS A 62 -2.60 -5.17 -3.93
C CYS A 62 -3.21 -5.72 -2.65
N TRP A 63 -2.54 -5.47 -1.53
CA TRP A 63 -2.92 -5.98 -0.22
C TRP A 63 -2.46 -5.04 0.90
N GLU A 64 -2.91 -5.27 2.13
CA GLU A 64 -2.35 -4.56 3.28
C GLU A 64 -0.84 -4.85 3.43
N GLU A 65 -0.10 -3.85 3.94
CA GLU A 65 1.31 -4.00 4.22
C GLU A 65 1.56 -5.06 5.31
N SER A 66 2.38 -6.06 4.99
CA SER A 66 2.86 -7.05 5.95
C SER A 66 4.25 -6.71 6.48
N ILE A 67 4.65 -7.36 7.57
CA ILE A 67 6.00 -7.21 8.14
C ILE A 67 7.08 -7.54 7.10
N LEU A 68 6.84 -8.54 6.24
CA LEU A 68 7.77 -8.91 5.17
C LEU A 68 7.92 -7.80 4.14
N ASP A 69 6.83 -7.10 3.82
CA ASP A 69 6.88 -5.95 2.93
C ASP A 69 7.75 -4.84 3.51
N SER A 70 7.58 -4.53 4.80
CA SER A 70 8.41 -3.53 5.48
C SER A 70 9.88 -3.91 5.53
N ILE A 71 10.22 -5.20 5.69
CA ILE A 71 11.61 -5.69 5.65
C ILE A 71 12.16 -5.58 4.23
N GLN A 72 11.41 -6.05 3.23
CA GLN A 72 11.85 -6.07 1.84
C GLN A 72 12.04 -4.63 1.32
N ARG A 73 11.15 -3.69 1.65
CA ARG A 73 11.25 -2.27 1.28
C ARG A 73 12.47 -1.56 1.86
N ARG A 74 13.11 -2.11 2.89
CA ARG A 74 14.38 -1.59 3.42
C ARG A 74 15.58 -2.07 2.61
N LEU A 75 15.42 -3.11 1.78
CA LEU A 75 16.47 -3.56 0.87
C LEU A 75 16.66 -2.53 -0.24
N PRO A 76 17.90 -2.28 -0.67
CA PRO A 76 18.14 -1.46 -1.84
C PRO A 76 17.42 -2.09 -3.03
N CYS A 77 16.62 -1.28 -3.72
CA CYS A 77 16.00 -1.65 -4.99
C CYS A 77 15.13 -2.88 -4.89
N TYR A 78 14.33 -2.98 -3.83
CA TYR A 78 13.55 -4.16 -3.46
C TYR A 78 12.62 -4.75 -4.55
N ARG A 79 12.28 -3.95 -5.58
CA ARG A 79 11.50 -4.38 -6.76
C ARG A 79 12.35 -4.93 -7.89
N ARG A 80 13.65 -4.67 -7.87
CA ARG A 80 14.64 -5.20 -8.78
C ARG A 80 15.46 -6.25 -8.05
N ILE A 81 16.07 -7.15 -8.82
CA ILE A 81 16.90 -8.21 -8.26
C ILE A 81 18.11 -7.55 -7.57
N TYR A 82 18.15 -7.64 -6.25
CA TYR A 82 19.35 -7.36 -5.46
C TYR A 82 20.44 -8.35 -5.93
N LYS A 83 21.62 -7.84 -6.33
CA LYS A 83 22.67 -8.57 -7.08
C LYS A 83 22.38 -8.78 -8.58
N HIS A 84 21.99 -7.70 -9.25
CA HIS A 84 22.00 -7.67 -10.71
C HIS A 84 23.44 -7.55 -11.21
N TYR A 85 23.79 -8.32 -12.25
CA TYR A 85 25.08 -8.21 -12.92
C TYR A 85 25.27 -6.82 -13.54
N CYS A 86 26.41 -6.19 -13.32
CA CYS A 86 26.72 -4.88 -13.89
C CYS A 86 28.15 -4.85 -14.45
N LEU A 87 28.40 -3.92 -15.36
CA LEU A 87 29.72 -3.59 -15.88
C LEU A 87 30.17 -2.20 -15.44
N GLN A 88 29.21 -1.33 -15.11
CA GLN A 88 29.42 0.05 -14.72
C GLN A 88 28.29 0.54 -13.80
N ASP A 89 28.54 1.58 -13.01
CA ASP A 89 27.55 2.16 -12.07
C ASP A 89 26.22 2.53 -12.74
N ALA A 90 26.27 2.97 -14.00
CA ALA A 90 25.08 3.35 -14.77
C ALA A 90 24.13 2.18 -15.07
N ASP A 91 24.61 0.94 -14.95
CA ASP A 91 23.79 -0.27 -15.11
C ASP A 91 22.92 -0.52 -13.86
N CYS A 92 23.36 0.02 -12.71
CA CYS A 92 22.68 -0.12 -11.43
C CYS A 92 21.59 0.94 -11.24
N GLN A 93 20.64 0.99 -12.19
CA GLN A 93 19.53 1.93 -12.16
C GLN A 93 18.56 1.59 -11.02
N CYS A 94 18.51 2.44 -10.02
CA CYS A 94 17.60 2.32 -8.90
C CYS A 94 17.19 3.71 -8.42
N ARG A 95 15.88 3.96 -8.32
CA ARG A 95 15.38 5.29 -7.94
C ARG A 95 15.38 5.48 -6.43
N GLU A 96 15.26 4.38 -5.70
CA GLU A 96 15.08 4.32 -4.25
C GLU A 96 16.42 4.40 -3.49
N ALA A 97 17.53 4.05 -4.13
CA ALA A 97 18.86 4.08 -3.52
C ALA A 97 19.95 4.29 -4.59
N ARG A 98 21.02 5.00 -4.22
CA ARG A 98 22.25 5.06 -5.04
C ARG A 98 22.98 3.72 -4.92
N LEU A 99 23.04 2.98 -6.02
CA LEU A 99 23.87 1.80 -6.15
C LEU A 99 25.13 2.11 -6.96
N ILE A 100 26.19 1.34 -6.72
CA ILE A 100 27.42 1.33 -7.51
C ILE A 100 27.68 -0.10 -7.98
N CYS A 101 28.46 -0.25 -9.05
CA CYS A 101 28.87 -1.55 -9.55
C CYS A 101 30.20 -1.95 -8.89
N GLU A 102 30.17 -2.96 -8.03
CA GLU A 102 31.34 -3.51 -7.35
C GLU A 102 31.36 -5.03 -7.57
N ASP A 103 32.50 -5.58 -7.98
CA ASP A 103 32.64 -7.02 -8.30
C ASP A 103 31.58 -7.56 -9.29
N ASN A 104 31.20 -6.72 -10.26
CA ASN A 104 30.12 -6.97 -11.22
C ASN A 104 28.74 -7.19 -10.58
N GLU A 105 28.52 -6.75 -9.34
CA GLU A 105 27.22 -6.74 -8.68
C GLU A 105 26.82 -5.31 -8.29
N CYS A 106 25.54 -4.99 -8.44
CA CYS A 106 25.00 -3.74 -7.94
C CYS A 106 24.89 -3.77 -6.41
N VAL A 107 25.76 -3.03 -5.73
CA VAL A 107 25.83 -2.92 -4.28
C VAL A 107 25.51 -1.50 -3.80
N ARG A 108 25.22 -1.35 -2.51
CA ARG A 108 24.93 -0.03 -1.92
C ARG A 108 26.23 0.76 -1.84
N GLY A 109 26.29 1.90 -2.55
CA GLY A 109 27.45 2.78 -2.45
C GLY A 109 27.56 3.36 -1.05
N GLU A 110 28.71 3.21 -0.41
CA GLU A 110 29.01 3.97 0.80
C GLU A 110 29.03 5.45 0.43
N MET A 111 28.19 6.24 1.10
CA MET A 111 28.32 7.69 1.07
C MET A 111 29.60 7.99 1.85
N ARG A 112 30.77 7.95 1.19
CA ARG A 112 32.01 8.45 1.78
C ARG A 112 31.74 9.91 2.11
N ALA A 113 31.51 10.17 3.40
CA ALA A 113 31.47 11.51 3.92
C ALA A 113 32.75 12.19 3.44
N LEU A 114 32.59 13.25 2.65
CA LEU A 114 33.64 14.21 2.35
C LEU A 114 34.04 14.86 3.68
N PHE A 115 34.84 14.16 4.47
CA PHE A 115 35.69 14.80 5.46
C PHE A 115 36.89 15.31 4.67
N THR A 116 36.75 16.55 4.19
CA THR A 116 37.89 17.37 3.81
C THR A 116 38.68 17.67 5.08
N ASP A 117 39.94 17.22 5.10
CA ASP A 117 40.99 17.67 6.04
C ASP A 117 41.15 19.20 6.02
#